data_AF-A0A7W4NRR0-F1
#
_entry.id   AF-A0A7W4NRR0-F1
#
_cell.length_a   1.000
_cell.length_b   1.000
_cell.length_c   1.000
_cell.angle_alpha   90.00
_cell.angle_beta   90.00
_cell.angle_gamma   90.00
#
_symmetry.space_group_name_H-M   'P 1'
#
loop_
_entity.id
_entity.type
_entity.pdbx_description
1 polymer ?
#
loop_
_entity_poly.entity_id
_entity_poly.type
_entity_poly.pdbx_seq_one_letter_code
_entity_poly.pdbx_strand_id
1 'polypeptide(L)'
;MTGFYKGTFWKQLRSACLRRDRLCTTPGCNERAVVADHIIPRSKGGTDTLGNLRGLCIRHHNQRRQGNEPRMKGCSSDGTPHDPTHWWRT
;
A
#
# COMPACT_ATOMS: atom_id res chain seq x y z
N MET A 1 -13.42 6.53 -14.61
CA MET A 1 -13.43 5.71 -13.37
C MET A 1 -14.47 4.61 -13.52
N THR A 2 -14.06 3.34 -13.48
CA THR A 2 -14.96 2.18 -13.67
C THR A 2 -16.00 2.10 -12.56
N GLY A 3 -17.26 1.77 -12.89
CA GLY A 3 -18.39 1.70 -11.94
C GLY A 3 -18.16 0.79 -10.73
N PHE A 4 -17.25 -0.19 -10.84
CA PHE A 4 -16.84 -1.09 -9.76
C PHE A 4 -16.51 -0.38 -8.44
N TYR A 5 -15.70 0.69 -8.48
CA TYR A 5 -15.27 1.40 -7.27
C TYR A 5 -16.38 2.18 -6.56
N LYS A 6 -17.56 2.31 -7.19
CA LYS A 6 -18.75 2.93 -6.59
C LYS A 6 -19.67 1.89 -5.92
N GLY A 7 -19.48 0.60 -6.23
CA GLY A 7 -20.33 -0.49 -5.75
C GLY A 7 -20.25 -0.74 -4.24
N THR A 8 -21.32 -1.28 -3.67
CA THR A 8 -21.43 -1.66 -2.25
C THR A 8 -20.37 -2.69 -1.86
N PHE A 9 -20.14 -3.68 -2.72
CA PHE A 9 -19.09 -4.68 -2.55
C PHE A 9 -17.71 -4.05 -2.32
N TRP A 10 -17.28 -3.13 -3.19
CA TRP A 10 -16.00 -2.45 -3.02
C TRP A 10 -15.95 -1.61 -1.74
N LYS A 11 -17.04 -0.91 -1.39
CA LYS A 11 -17.10 -0.13 -0.14
C LYS A 11 -16.91 -1.01 1.09
N GLN A 12 -17.54 -2.18 1.13
CA GLN A 12 -17.39 -3.15 2.22
C GLN A 12 -15.96 -3.70 2.27
N LEU A 13 -15.42 -4.10 1.12
CA LEU A 13 -14.07 -4.65 1.01
C LEU A 13 -12.99 -3.63 1.41
N ARG A 14 -13.12 -2.38 0.93
CA ARG A 14 -12.28 -1.25 1.34
C ARG A 14 -12.35 -1.03 2.85
N SER A 15 -13.56 -1.04 3.42
CA SER A 15 -13.75 -0.85 4.85
C SER A 15 -13.11 -1.99 5.65
N ALA A 16 -13.25 -3.24 5.22
CA ALA A 16 -12.58 -4.39 5.85
C ALA A 16 -11.05 -4.27 5.78
N CYS A 17 -10.50 -3.89 4.63
CA CYS A 17 -9.06 -3.65 4.47
C CYS A 17 -8.54 -2.57 5.42
N LEU A 18 -9.20 -1.42 5.50
CA LEU A 18 -8.76 -0.32 6.38
C LEU A 18 -8.99 -0.59 7.87
N ARG A 19 -9.91 -1.51 8.23
CA ARG A 19 -10.05 -1.99 9.61
C ARG A 19 -8.92 -2.95 9.99
N ARG A 20 -8.50 -3.82 9.07
CA ARG A 20 -7.37 -4.74 9.24
C ARG A 20 -6.06 -3.95 9.29
N ASP A 21 -5.84 -3.10 8.29
CA ASP A 21 -4.63 -2.32 8.11
C ASP A 21 -4.88 -0.89 8.60
N ARG A 22 -4.73 -0.66 9.90
CA ARG A 22 -4.90 0.70 10.48
C ARG A 22 -3.78 1.65 10.06
N LEU A 23 -2.58 1.09 9.85
CA LEU A 23 -1.37 1.80 9.42
C LEU A 23 -0.98 1.38 8.01
N CYS A 24 -0.19 2.24 7.36
CA CYS A 24 0.39 1.98 6.07
C CYS A 24 1.24 0.70 6.12
N THR A 25 0.96 -0.22 5.20
CA THR A 25 1.66 -1.51 5.12
C THR A 25 3.05 -1.41 4.49
N THR A 26 3.45 -0.22 4.00
CA THR A 26 4.79 0.01 3.48
C THR A 26 5.82 -0.08 4.62
N PRO A 27 6.88 -0.89 4.49
CA PRO A 27 7.89 -1.04 5.53
C PRO A 27 8.47 0.31 6.00
N GLY A 28 8.60 0.46 7.32
CA GLY A 28 9.07 1.68 7.97
C GLY A 28 8.03 2.79 8.10
N CYS A 29 6.86 2.67 7.47
CA CYS A 29 5.83 3.71 7.52
C CYS A 29 4.86 3.51 8.68
N ASN A 30 4.77 4.51 9.55
CA ASN A 30 3.80 4.53 10.65
C ASN A 30 2.62 5.49 10.40
N GLU A 31 2.43 5.94 9.16
CA GLU A 31 1.29 6.81 8.81
C GLU A 31 -0.02 6.00 8.75
N ARG A 32 -1.13 6.63 9.09
CA ARG A 32 -2.47 6.03 8.99
C ARG A 32 -2.79 5.62 7.55
N ALA A 33 -3.29 4.40 7.36
CA ALA A 33 -3.79 3.96 6.07
C ALA A 33 -5.16 4.59 5.79
N VAL A 34 -5.31 5.15 4.59
CA VAL A 34 -6.58 5.78 4.14
C VAL A 34 -7.02 5.29 2.76
N VAL A 35 -6.15 4.56 2.06
CA VAL A 35 -6.41 3.94 0.77
C VAL A 35 -6.30 2.42 0.91
N ALA A 36 -7.29 1.70 0.38
CA ALA A 36 -7.18 0.27 0.14
C ALA A 36 -6.74 0.05 -1.30
N ASP A 37 -5.62 -0.63 -1.48
CA ASP A 37 -4.91 -0.72 -2.74
C ASP A 37 -4.66 -2.19 -3.11
N HIS A 38 -4.95 -2.58 -4.34
CA HIS A 38 -4.77 -3.96 -4.82
C HIS A 38 -3.30 -4.30 -5.00
N ILE A 39 -2.75 -5.24 -4.21
CA ILE A 39 -1.34 -5.71 -4.27
C ILE A 39 -0.98 -6.05 -5.71
N ILE A 40 -1.69 -7.02 -6.30
CA ILE A 40 -1.68 -7.25 -7.73
C ILE A 40 -2.78 -6.38 -8.34
N PRO A 41 -2.46 -5.42 -9.22
CA PRO A 41 -3.46 -4.57 -9.86
C PRO A 41 -4.52 -5.39 -10.59
N ARG A 42 -5.78 -4.94 -10.57
CA ARG A 42 -6.88 -5.59 -11.32
C ARG A 42 -6.57 -5.69 -12.82
N SER A 43 -5.89 -4.70 -13.41
CA SER A 43 -5.44 -4.72 -14.80
C SER A 43 -4.42 -5.82 -15.13
N LYS A 44 -3.78 -6.39 -14.10
CA LYS A 44 -2.85 -7.52 -14.20
C LYS A 44 -3.47 -8.83 -13.70
N GLY A 45 -4.80 -8.92 -13.60
CA GLY A 45 -5.51 -10.12 -13.14
C GLY A 45 -5.60 -10.28 -11.62
N GLY A 46 -5.32 -9.22 -10.84
CA GLY A 46 -5.46 -9.26 -9.39
C GLY A 46 -6.90 -9.51 -8.94
N THR A 47 -7.07 -10.37 -7.94
CA THR A 47 -8.40 -10.74 -7.41
C THR A 47 -8.98 -9.63 -6.53
N ASP A 48 -10.31 -9.55 -6.49
CA ASP A 48 -11.04 -8.63 -5.62
C ASP A 48 -11.29 -9.25 -4.24
N THR A 49 -10.21 -9.65 -3.58
CA THR A 49 -10.24 -10.33 -2.26
C THR A 49 -9.50 -9.48 -1.22
N LEU A 50 -9.84 -9.67 0.06
CA LEU A 50 -9.16 -8.98 1.15
C LEU A 50 -7.67 -9.31 1.20
N GLY A 51 -7.28 -10.54 0.83
CA GLY A 51 -5.89 -10.98 0.76
C GLY A 51 -5.08 -10.26 -0.32
N ASN A 52 -5.70 -9.85 -1.42
CA ASN A 52 -5.05 -9.05 -2.47
C ASN A 52 -5.15 -7.54 -2.22
N LEU A 53 -5.67 -7.08 -1.07
CA LEU A 53 -5.67 -5.67 -0.71
C LEU A 53 -4.64 -5.37 0.37
N ARG A 54 -4.13 -4.14 0.37
CA ARG A 54 -3.31 -3.57 1.44
C ARG A 54 -3.71 -2.13 1.76
N GLY A 55 -3.59 -1.75 3.01
CA GLY A 55 -3.74 -0.36 3.47
C GLY A 55 -2.50 0.47 3.16
N LEU A 56 -2.70 1.63 2.54
CA LEU A 56 -1.63 2.61 2.26
C LEU A 56 -2.02 4.01 2.70
N CYS A 57 -1.02 4.81 3.09
CA CYS A 57 -1.16 6.26 3.21
C CYS A 57 -1.15 6.91 1.82
N ILE A 58 -1.57 8.19 1.73
CA ILE A 58 -1.63 8.92 0.45
C ILE A 58 -0.25 8.98 -0.23
N ARG A 59 0.80 9.22 0.54
CA ARG A 59 2.18 9.33 0.03
C ARG A 59 2.61 8.07 -0.71
N HIS A 60 2.45 6.90 -0.08
CA HIS A 60 2.84 5.62 -0.68
C HIS A 60 1.88 5.17 -1.78
N HIS A 61 0.57 5.45 -1.66
CA HIS A 61 -0.36 5.21 -2.77
C HIS A 61 0.04 5.99 -4.04
N ASN A 62 0.45 7.26 -3.88
CA ASN A 62 0.89 8.08 -5.01
C ASN A 62 2.21 7.60 -5.64
N GLN A 63 3.13 7.05 -4.85
CA GLN A 63 4.34 6.41 -5.39
C GLN A 63 4.00 5.26 -6.32
N ARG A 64 2.96 4.47 -5.98
CA ARG A 64 2.56 3.33 -6.79
C ARG A 64 1.96 3.71 -8.14
N ARG A 65 1.38 4.92 -8.26
CA ARG A 65 0.93 5.46 -9.55
C ARG A 65 2.07 5.69 -10.54
N GLN A 66 3.30 5.83 -10.04
CA GLN A 66 4.51 5.99 -10.87
C GLN A 66 5.08 4.64 -11.32
N GLY A 67 4.37 3.53 -11.09
CA GLY A 67 4.72 2.19 -11.59
C GLY A 67 5.63 1.37 -10.68
N ASN A 68 6.14 1.95 -9.59
CA ASN A 68 7.03 1.27 -8.66
C ASN A 68 6.30 0.84 -7.38
N GLU A 69 6.75 -0.24 -6.76
CA GLU A 69 6.29 -0.58 -5.41
C GLU A 69 6.70 0.53 -4.42
N PRO A 70 5.79 0.97 -3.53
CA PRO A 70 6.07 2.04 -2.61
C PRO A 70 7.18 1.64 -1.64
N ARG A 71 8.09 2.58 -1.40
CA ARG A 71 9.19 2.41 -0.45
C ARG A 71 9.42 3.69 0.33
N MET A 72 9.88 3.52 1.56
CA MET A 72 10.37 4.64 2.35
C MET A 72 11.72 5.10 1.78
N LYS A 73 11.86 6.40 1.54
CA LYS A 73 13.11 7.01 1.08
C LYS A 73 13.92 7.47 2.29
N GLY A 74 15.25 7.46 2.17
CA GLY A 74 16.17 8.03 3.16
C GLY A 74 16.76 7.00 4.12
N CYS A 75 17.35 7.52 5.20
CA CYS A 75 17.90 6.75 6.30
C CYS A 75 17.08 7.01 7.57
N SER A 76 16.96 5.98 8.40
CA SER A 76 16.48 6.06 9.77
C SER A 76 17.39 6.98 10.62
N SER A 77 16.93 7.33 11.82
CA SER A 77 17.68 8.19 12.75
C SER A 77 19.04 7.62 13.21
N ASP A 78 19.21 6.31 13.12
CA ASP A 78 20.45 5.57 13.37
C ASP A 78 21.37 5.50 12.13
N GLY A 79 20.99 6.13 11.01
CA GLY A 79 21.74 6.11 9.76
C GLY A 79 21.45 4.88 8.88
N THR A 80 20.64 3.93 9.35
CA THR A 80 20.29 2.72 8.59
C THR A 80 19.42 3.09 7.38
N PRO A 81 19.76 2.66 6.14
CA PRO A 81 18.90 2.90 4.98
C PRO A 81 17.52 2.27 5.18
N HIS A 82 16.47 2.96 4.76
CA HIS A 82 15.14 2.35 4.76
C HIS A 82 14.98 1.25 3.70
N ASP A 83 15.80 1.26 2.65
CA ASP A 83 15.85 0.22 1.64
C ASP A 83 16.53 -1.05 2.20
N PRO A 84 15.84 -2.20 2.29
CA PRO A 84 16.42 -3.44 2.82
C PRO A 84 17.46 -4.05 1.89
N THR A 85 17.51 -3.62 0.63
CA THR A 85 18.45 -4.14 -0.40
C THR A 85 19.68 -3.24 -0.58
N HIS A 86 19.88 -2.26 0.30
CA HIS A 86 21.02 -1.35 0.20
C HIS A 86 22.33 -2.06 0.57
N TRP A 87 23.36 -1.95 -0.27
CA TRP A 87 24.60 -2.77 -0.22
C TRP A 87 25.39 -2.78 1.10
N TRP A 88 25.37 -1.71 1.90
CA TRP A 88 26.00 -1.66 3.24
C TRP A 88 25.05 -2.01 4.40
N ARG A 89 23.78 -2.29 4.13
CA ARG A 89 22.79 -2.72 5.13
C ARG A 89 22.96 -4.24 5.30
N THR A 90 23.92 -4.62 6.15
CA THR A 90 24.19 -6.00 6.57
C THR A 90 23.26 -6.41 7.71
#